data_AF-A0A6C0BQY3-F1
#
_entry.id   AF-A0A6C0BQY3-F1
#
_cell.length_a   1.000
_cell.length_b   1.000
_cell.length_c   1.000
_cell.angle_alpha   90.00
_cell.angle_beta   90.00
_cell.angle_gamma   90.00
#
_symmetry.space_group_name_H-M   'P 1'
#
loop_
_entity.id
_entity.type
_entity.pdbx_description
1 polymer ?
#
loop_
_entity_poly.entity_id
_entity_poly.type
_entity_poly.pdbx_seq_one_letter_code
_entity_poly.pdbx_strand_id
1 'polypeptide(L)'
;MPTKGSCASCLHFDVDKIVKSKESLKPSWLSKHDYTRHFIDEHPLTLKTPKTFNVEMKMEVGRRFAGRRLLYWAANEKKSRSPIIEDARTAYGRFENSGVAKVSSTGNVVLRFDCPQLYKAKHNDKSKSTTFFRHVHFVVDKDGEWDRQIYTKVVICKYRFNTFIDELKSGTTVIINALPAEYFAKDHVPNSYNLFHKTIAKMSVKELHDWFGEVIKIHYPKLASHLKSKKLEMYEIPIVTYCAHEKCNASELALKELMKKGFVNINEYGGGIMEYRKMIPVD
;
A
#
# COMPACT_ATOMS: atom_id res chain seq x y z
N MET A 1 14.96 -12.29 -14.59
CA MET A 1 14.67 -13.21 -13.46
C MET A 1 13.52 -12.62 -12.65
N PRO A 2 12.51 -13.40 -12.24
CA PRO A 2 11.42 -12.88 -11.44
C PRO A 2 11.97 -12.35 -10.11
N THR A 3 11.79 -11.06 -9.86
CA THR A 3 12.23 -10.40 -8.63
C THR A 3 11.46 -10.99 -7.45
N LYS A 4 12.18 -11.50 -6.44
CA LYS A 4 11.64 -12.02 -5.17
C LYS A 4 10.54 -11.07 -4.67
N GLY A 5 9.27 -11.52 -4.58
CA GLY A 5 8.17 -10.62 -4.24
C GLY A 5 6.76 -10.92 -4.79
N SER A 6 6.59 -11.88 -5.69
CA SER A 6 5.40 -11.88 -6.56
C SER A 6 4.25 -12.82 -6.14
N CYS A 7 3.09 -12.25 -5.76
CA CYS A 7 1.76 -12.90 -5.79
C CYS A 7 1.26 -12.92 -7.24
N ALA A 8 0.16 -13.65 -7.50
CA ALA A 8 -0.64 -13.62 -8.72
C ALA A 8 -0.75 -12.27 -9.43
N SER A 9 -0.82 -11.21 -8.62
CA SER A 9 -1.06 -9.82 -9.02
C SER A 9 0.23 -9.00 -9.25
N CYS A 10 1.39 -9.51 -8.86
CA CYS A 10 2.65 -8.76 -8.81
C CYS A 10 3.69 -9.17 -9.87
N LEU A 11 3.38 -10.14 -10.74
CA LEU A 11 4.27 -10.58 -11.83
C LEU A 11 4.49 -9.49 -12.89
N HIS A 12 3.54 -8.56 -13.01
CA HIS A 12 3.60 -7.38 -13.88
C HIS A 12 3.25 -6.15 -13.05
N PHE A 13 4.16 -5.74 -12.15
CA PHE A 13 3.91 -4.62 -11.24
C PHE A 13 3.62 -3.34 -12.06
N ASP A 14 2.37 -2.94 -12.03
CA ASP A 14 1.90 -1.64 -12.48
C ASP A 14 0.88 -1.17 -11.46
N VAL A 15 1.28 -0.19 -10.65
CA VAL A 15 0.43 0.38 -9.59
C VAL A 15 -0.86 0.95 -10.14
N ASP A 16 -0.89 1.34 -11.42
CA ASP A 16 -2.00 2.00 -12.08
C ASP A 16 -2.99 0.99 -12.71
N LYS A 17 -2.60 -0.27 -12.90
CA LYS A 17 -3.46 -1.29 -13.52
C LYS A 17 -4.29 -2.11 -12.53
N ILE A 18 -5.46 -2.52 -13.00
CA ILE A 18 -6.24 -3.62 -12.43
C ILE A 18 -5.74 -4.91 -13.06
N VAL A 19 -5.45 -5.90 -12.24
CA VAL A 19 -4.96 -7.22 -12.68
C VAL A 19 -5.92 -8.32 -12.30
N LYS A 20 -6.04 -9.33 -13.16
CA LYS A 20 -6.81 -10.54 -12.87
C LYS A 20 -5.97 -11.46 -11.98
N SER A 21 -6.54 -11.87 -10.86
CA SER A 21 -5.94 -12.93 -10.03
C SER A 21 -6.04 -14.26 -10.76
N LYS A 22 -4.96 -15.06 -10.69
CA LYS A 22 -4.89 -16.40 -11.27
C LYS A 22 -5.02 -17.44 -10.16
N GLU A 23 -5.88 -18.44 -10.36
CA GLU A 23 -6.11 -19.52 -9.38
C GLU A 23 -4.83 -20.32 -9.12
N SER A 24 -3.97 -20.51 -10.13
CA SER A 24 -2.68 -21.19 -9.99
C SER A 24 -1.68 -20.48 -9.06
N LEU A 25 -1.95 -19.22 -8.72
CA LEU A 25 -1.10 -18.36 -7.90
C LEU A 25 -1.76 -18.06 -6.54
N LYS A 26 -2.75 -18.87 -6.16
CA LYS A 26 -3.43 -18.82 -4.87
C LYS A 26 -2.45 -19.15 -3.73
N PRO A 27 -2.40 -18.32 -2.67
CA PRO A 27 -1.53 -18.57 -1.52
C PRO A 27 -1.86 -19.85 -0.76
N SER A 28 -0.87 -20.47 -0.11
CA SER A 28 -1.05 -21.78 0.53
C SER A 28 -2.00 -21.76 1.72
N TRP A 29 -2.18 -20.61 2.39
CA TRP A 29 -3.12 -20.48 3.50
C TRP A 29 -4.60 -20.63 3.08
N LEU A 30 -4.90 -20.50 1.78
CA LEU A 30 -6.23 -20.74 1.20
C LEU A 30 -6.37 -22.14 0.58
N SER A 31 -5.34 -23.00 0.67
CA SER A 31 -5.36 -24.31 0.01
C SER A 31 -6.26 -25.33 0.71
N LYS A 32 -6.27 -25.33 2.06
CA LYS A 32 -7.09 -26.24 2.88
C LYS A 32 -8.51 -25.76 3.08
N HIS A 33 -8.68 -24.45 3.28
CA HIS A 33 -9.98 -23.81 3.43
C HIS A 33 -9.93 -22.46 2.72
N ASP A 34 -10.79 -22.28 1.74
CA ASP A 34 -10.80 -21.06 0.94
C ASP A 34 -11.70 -20.00 1.59
N TYR A 35 -11.16 -19.37 2.63
CA TYR A 35 -11.84 -18.29 3.35
C TYR A 35 -12.30 -17.17 2.43
N THR A 36 -11.55 -16.90 1.35
CA THR A 36 -11.90 -15.86 0.37
C THR A 36 -13.14 -16.24 -0.41
N ARG A 37 -13.24 -17.49 -0.88
CA ARG A 37 -14.43 -17.95 -1.62
C ARG A 37 -15.65 -18.05 -0.74
N HIS A 38 -15.50 -18.61 0.46
CA HIS A 38 -16.58 -18.62 1.44
C HIS A 38 -17.12 -17.21 1.72
N PHE A 39 -16.22 -16.25 1.93
CA PHE A 39 -16.60 -14.84 2.11
C PHE A 39 -17.35 -14.26 0.90
N ILE A 40 -16.89 -14.55 -0.33
CA ILE A 40 -17.55 -14.07 -1.54
C ILE A 40 -18.94 -14.68 -1.67
N ASP A 41 -19.05 -16.01 -1.60
CA ASP A 41 -20.27 -16.75 -1.88
C ASP A 41 -21.39 -16.43 -0.88
N GLU A 42 -21.04 -16.15 0.38
CA GLU A 42 -22.01 -15.77 1.42
C GLU A 42 -22.33 -14.27 1.45
N HIS A 43 -21.59 -13.41 0.73
CA HIS A 43 -21.81 -11.98 0.82
C HIS A 43 -23.10 -11.56 0.11
N PRO A 44 -23.99 -10.77 0.75
CA PRO A 44 -25.19 -10.29 0.08
C PRO A 44 -24.82 -9.29 -1.02
N LEU A 45 -25.56 -9.31 -2.13
CA LEU A 45 -25.40 -8.32 -3.21
C LEU A 45 -26.03 -6.96 -2.87
N THR A 46 -26.26 -6.67 -1.59
CA THR A 46 -26.79 -5.38 -1.15
C THR A 46 -25.66 -4.36 -1.09
N LEU A 47 -25.94 -3.11 -1.49
CA LEU A 47 -24.95 -2.05 -1.40
C LEU A 47 -24.55 -1.84 0.05
N LYS A 48 -23.24 -1.74 0.29
CA LYS A 48 -22.67 -1.61 1.62
C LYS A 48 -21.47 -0.68 1.56
N THR A 49 -21.58 0.43 2.27
CA THR A 49 -20.44 1.33 2.51
C THR A 49 -20.00 1.14 3.96
N PRO A 50 -18.69 0.95 4.23
CA PRO A 50 -18.18 0.93 5.61
C PRO A 50 -18.55 2.20 6.38
N LYS A 51 -18.84 2.06 7.68
CA LYS A 51 -19.18 3.20 8.56
C LYS A 51 -18.03 4.18 8.69
N THR A 52 -16.81 3.67 8.69
CA THR A 52 -15.56 4.42 8.76
C THR A 52 -14.69 4.03 7.58
N PHE A 53 -13.95 4.98 7.03
CA PHE A 53 -12.95 4.75 6.00
C PHE A 53 -11.94 5.90 6.02
N ASN A 54 -10.69 5.61 5.65
CA ASN A 54 -9.68 6.63 5.41
C ASN A 54 -9.07 6.56 3.99
N VAL A 55 -9.51 5.61 3.17
CA VAL A 55 -9.22 5.53 1.73
C VAL A 55 -10.52 5.68 0.94
N GLU A 56 -10.52 6.63 0.01
CA GLU A 56 -11.50 6.70 -1.08
C GLU A 56 -10.76 6.46 -2.40
N MET A 57 -10.99 5.31 -3.03
CA MET A 57 -10.36 4.94 -4.29
C MET A 57 -11.36 5.05 -5.43
N LYS A 58 -11.06 5.94 -6.38
CA LYS A 58 -11.79 6.05 -7.66
C LYS A 58 -11.05 5.22 -8.69
N MET A 59 -11.77 4.33 -9.40
CA MET A 59 -11.18 3.53 -10.47
C MET A 59 -12.17 3.27 -11.60
N GLU A 60 -11.63 3.18 -12.81
CA GLU A 60 -12.35 2.75 -14.00
C GLU A 60 -12.24 1.23 -14.14
N VAL A 61 -13.36 0.53 -14.01
CA VAL A 61 -13.45 -0.94 -14.16
C VAL A 61 -13.93 -1.35 -15.55
N GLY A 62 -14.38 -0.37 -16.34
CA GLY A 62 -14.80 -0.51 -17.73
C GLY A 62 -16.31 -0.62 -17.91
N ARG A 63 -16.81 -0.08 -19.03
CA ARG A 63 -18.25 -0.02 -19.35
C ARG A 63 -18.96 -1.37 -19.40
N ARG A 64 -18.22 -2.47 -19.62
CA ARG A 64 -18.77 -3.84 -19.58
C ARG A 64 -19.39 -4.22 -18.23
N PHE A 65 -19.00 -3.52 -17.16
CA PHE A 65 -19.54 -3.70 -15.81
C PHE A 65 -20.54 -2.61 -15.43
N ALA A 66 -20.96 -1.74 -16.36
CA ALA A 66 -21.89 -0.65 -16.07
C ALA A 66 -23.18 -1.17 -15.41
N GLY A 67 -23.62 -0.50 -14.35
CA GLY A 67 -24.83 -0.85 -13.60
C GLY A 67 -24.69 -2.05 -12.65
N ARG A 68 -23.60 -2.82 -12.77
CA ARG A 68 -23.30 -3.98 -11.92
C ARG A 68 -22.84 -3.56 -10.53
N ARG A 69 -22.88 -4.52 -9.61
CA ARG A 69 -22.37 -4.42 -8.25
C ARG A 69 -20.98 -5.03 -8.18
N LEU A 70 -20.17 -4.49 -7.29
CA LEU A 70 -18.80 -4.89 -7.08
C LEU A 70 -18.58 -5.08 -5.58
N LEU A 71 -18.30 -6.31 -5.17
CA LEU A 71 -17.84 -6.65 -3.83
C LEU A 71 -16.33 -6.46 -3.78
N TYR A 72 -15.86 -5.65 -2.84
CA TYR A 72 -14.45 -5.41 -2.61
C TYR A 72 -14.05 -5.73 -1.17
N TRP A 73 -12.80 -6.15 -0.99
CA TRP A 73 -12.20 -6.39 0.32
C TRP A 73 -10.69 -6.13 0.28
N ALA A 74 -10.14 -5.74 1.42
CA ALA A 74 -8.70 -5.57 1.62
C ALA A 74 -8.30 -6.08 3.00
N ALA A 75 -7.00 -6.16 3.29
CA ALA A 75 -6.54 -6.43 4.64
C ALA A 75 -7.02 -5.33 5.60
N ASN A 76 -7.23 -5.67 6.88
CA ASN A 76 -7.62 -4.70 7.89
C ASN A 76 -6.51 -3.67 8.10
N GLU A 77 -6.89 -2.46 8.55
CA GLU A 77 -5.89 -1.47 8.95
C GLU A 77 -5.11 -1.95 10.17
N LYS A 78 -3.81 -1.74 10.14
CA LYS A 78 -2.94 -2.09 11.26
C LYS A 78 -3.19 -1.15 12.43
N LYS A 79 -3.66 -1.69 13.56
CA LYS A 79 -3.87 -0.92 14.79
C LYS A 79 -2.60 -0.76 15.63
N SER A 80 -1.64 -1.65 15.45
CA SER A 80 -0.34 -1.57 16.12
C SER A 80 0.63 -0.64 15.39
N ARG A 81 1.40 0.16 16.15
CA ARG A 81 2.51 0.97 15.62
C ARG A 81 3.78 0.17 15.34
N SER A 82 3.78 -1.14 15.58
CA SER A 82 4.92 -2.00 15.26
C SER A 82 5.17 -2.01 13.75
N PRO A 83 6.42 -1.95 13.27
CA PRO A 83 6.71 -2.08 11.85
C PRO A 83 6.64 -3.54 11.36
N ILE A 84 6.56 -4.53 12.27
CA ILE A 84 6.59 -5.97 11.96
C ILE A 84 5.35 -6.41 11.17
N ILE A 85 5.54 -7.04 10.01
CA ILE A 85 4.43 -7.45 9.13
C ILE A 85 3.81 -8.78 9.58
N GLU A 86 2.48 -8.79 9.65
CA GLU A 86 1.68 -9.96 10.03
C GLU A 86 1.51 -10.95 8.87
N ASP A 87 1.08 -12.18 9.18
CA ASP A 87 0.67 -13.13 8.14
C ASP A 87 -0.69 -12.76 7.53
N ALA A 88 -0.97 -13.30 6.34
CA ALA A 88 -2.20 -13.02 5.60
C ALA A 88 -3.49 -13.29 6.40
N ARG A 89 -3.55 -14.39 7.18
CA ARG A 89 -4.77 -14.77 7.87
C ARG A 89 -5.09 -13.77 8.99
N THR A 90 -4.06 -13.41 9.76
CA THR A 90 -4.19 -12.37 10.80
C THR A 90 -4.55 -11.02 10.18
N ALA A 91 -3.88 -10.64 9.08
CA ALA A 91 -4.09 -9.34 8.46
C ALA A 91 -5.49 -9.15 7.85
N TYR A 92 -6.08 -10.20 7.25
CA TYR A 92 -7.43 -10.14 6.69
C TYR A 92 -8.55 -10.36 7.70
N GLY A 93 -8.27 -10.98 8.85
CA GLY A 93 -9.27 -11.22 9.89
C GLY A 93 -10.50 -11.95 9.35
N ARG A 94 -11.67 -11.33 9.48
CA ARG A 94 -12.96 -11.81 8.93
C ARG A 94 -13.45 -10.95 7.77
N PHE A 95 -12.54 -10.37 6.99
CA PHE A 95 -12.84 -9.50 5.85
C PHE A 95 -13.70 -8.29 6.22
N GLU A 96 -13.44 -7.70 7.39
CA GLU A 96 -14.20 -6.55 7.90
C GLU A 96 -14.00 -5.30 7.04
N ASN A 97 -12.79 -5.15 6.49
CA ASN A 97 -12.44 -4.08 5.56
C ASN A 97 -12.97 -4.36 4.14
N SER A 98 -14.30 -4.40 4.00
CA SER A 98 -15.02 -4.76 2.78
C SER A 98 -16.29 -3.94 2.57
N GLY A 99 -16.78 -3.91 1.32
CA GLY A 99 -18.04 -3.27 0.97
C GLY A 99 -18.54 -3.69 -0.40
N VAL A 100 -19.72 -3.18 -0.76
CA VAL A 100 -20.35 -3.41 -2.06
C VAL A 100 -20.70 -2.07 -2.68
N ALA A 101 -20.09 -1.79 -3.82
CA ALA A 101 -20.29 -0.55 -4.57
C ALA A 101 -21.01 -0.82 -5.91
N LYS A 102 -21.70 0.20 -6.42
CA LYS A 102 -22.33 0.16 -7.75
C LYS A 102 -21.40 0.80 -8.78
N VAL A 103 -21.23 0.13 -9.91
CA VAL A 103 -20.51 0.67 -11.06
C VAL A 103 -21.43 1.64 -11.81
N SER A 104 -20.93 2.84 -12.11
CA SER A 104 -21.65 3.86 -12.87
C SER A 104 -21.94 3.41 -14.30
N SER A 105 -22.83 4.12 -14.99
CA SER A 105 -23.09 3.91 -16.42
C SER A 105 -21.85 4.07 -17.29
N THR A 106 -20.86 4.86 -16.85
CA THR A 106 -19.59 5.08 -17.56
C THR A 106 -18.53 4.03 -17.25
N GLY A 107 -18.79 3.07 -16.35
CA GLY A 107 -17.81 2.06 -15.95
C GLY A 107 -16.87 2.49 -14.82
N ASN A 108 -17.23 3.53 -14.06
CA ASN A 108 -16.45 4.01 -12.91
C ASN A 108 -17.04 3.50 -11.60
N VAL A 109 -16.20 3.36 -10.58
CA VAL A 109 -16.62 2.99 -9.22
C VAL A 109 -15.81 3.75 -8.18
N VAL A 110 -16.43 4.02 -7.03
CA VAL A 110 -15.78 4.59 -5.85
C VAL A 110 -15.82 3.56 -4.74
N LEU A 111 -14.65 3.13 -4.28
CA LEU A 111 -14.50 2.22 -3.16
C LEU A 111 -14.11 3.01 -1.90
N ARG A 112 -14.70 2.67 -0.77
CA ARG A 112 -14.40 3.27 0.54
C ARG A 112 -14.02 2.19 1.53
N PHE A 113 -12.82 2.28 2.09
CA PHE A 113 -12.24 1.28 2.98
C PHE A 113 -11.13 1.91 3.84
N ASP A 114 -10.65 1.18 4.85
CA ASP A 114 -9.49 1.61 5.62
C ASP A 114 -8.18 1.23 4.89
N CYS A 115 -7.12 2.01 5.07
CA CYS A 115 -5.81 1.76 4.48
C CYS A 115 -5.34 0.37 4.86
N PRO A 116 -5.21 -0.57 3.89
CA PRO A 116 -4.91 -1.94 4.22
C PRO A 116 -3.49 -2.05 4.75
N GLN A 117 -3.31 -2.93 5.74
CA GLN A 117 -1.97 -3.27 6.17
C GLN A 117 -1.26 -4.18 5.15
N LEU A 118 0.07 -4.20 5.23
CA LEU A 118 0.86 -5.21 4.53
C LEU A 118 0.70 -6.56 5.21
N TYR A 119 0.88 -7.62 4.44
CA TYR A 119 0.91 -8.96 4.99
C TYR A 119 1.91 -9.84 4.25
N LYS A 120 2.33 -10.89 4.96
CA LYS A 120 3.20 -11.96 4.48
C LYS A 120 2.38 -13.18 4.10
N ALA A 121 2.63 -13.76 2.93
CA ALA A 121 2.09 -15.08 2.60
C ALA A 121 3.09 -15.91 1.79
N LYS A 122 2.89 -17.23 1.84
CA LYS A 122 3.60 -18.20 1.03
C LYS A 122 2.78 -18.54 -0.20
N HIS A 123 3.44 -18.70 -1.34
CA HIS A 123 2.80 -19.21 -2.56
C HIS A 123 2.47 -20.70 -2.42
N ASN A 124 3.39 -21.47 -1.88
CA ASN A 124 3.23 -22.87 -1.50
C ASN A 124 4.02 -23.14 -0.22
N ASP A 125 3.79 -24.27 0.44
CA ASP A 125 4.40 -24.53 1.75
C ASP A 125 5.93 -24.60 1.73
N LYS A 126 6.51 -24.89 0.54
CA LYS A 126 7.95 -24.95 0.28
C LYS A 126 8.55 -23.58 -0.05
N SER A 127 7.74 -22.56 -0.34
CA SER A 127 8.20 -21.22 -0.72
C SER A 127 8.52 -20.34 0.50
N LYS A 128 9.48 -19.43 0.33
CA LYS A 128 9.75 -18.37 1.31
C LYS A 128 8.51 -17.46 1.40
N SER A 129 8.18 -17.05 2.62
CA SER A 129 7.15 -16.04 2.81
C SER A 129 7.54 -14.74 2.13
N THR A 130 6.56 -14.11 1.49
CA THR A 130 6.74 -12.89 0.71
C THR A 130 5.77 -11.84 1.19
N THR A 131 6.24 -10.59 1.31
CA THR A 131 5.39 -9.45 1.63
C THR A 131 4.76 -8.89 0.36
N PHE A 132 3.46 -8.64 0.40
CA PHE A 132 2.74 -8.04 -0.72
C PHE A 132 2.52 -6.56 -0.51
N PHE A 133 2.56 -5.78 -1.60
CA PHE A 133 2.07 -4.41 -1.60
C PHE A 133 0.66 -4.34 -1.05
N ARG A 134 0.29 -3.20 -0.46
CA ARG A 134 -1.09 -2.88 -0.13
C ARG A 134 -1.96 -3.00 -1.39
N HIS A 135 -3.08 -3.72 -1.30
CA HIS A 135 -3.99 -3.89 -2.42
C HIS A 135 -5.42 -4.11 -1.94
N VAL A 136 -6.35 -3.90 -2.86
CA VAL A 136 -7.76 -4.25 -2.72
C VAL A 136 -8.10 -5.33 -3.75
N HIS A 137 -8.86 -6.32 -3.33
CA HIS A 137 -9.45 -7.31 -4.20
C HIS A 137 -10.90 -6.97 -4.48
N PHE A 138 -11.40 -7.41 -5.63
CA PHE A 138 -12.84 -7.32 -5.91
C PHE A 138 -13.33 -8.39 -6.88
N VAL A 139 -14.64 -8.66 -6.82
CA VAL A 139 -15.41 -9.40 -7.82
C VAL A 139 -16.58 -8.54 -8.28
N VAL A 140 -17.07 -8.79 -9.49
CA VAL A 140 -18.24 -8.10 -10.04
C VAL A 140 -19.38 -9.11 -10.13
N ASP A 141 -20.61 -8.70 -9.84
CA ASP A 141 -21.74 -9.61 -9.97
C ASP A 141 -21.99 -10.00 -11.44
N LYS A 142 -22.52 -11.20 -11.61
CA LYS A 142 -22.93 -11.77 -12.88
C LYS A 142 -24.22 -12.57 -12.61
N ASP A 143 -25.30 -12.17 -13.27
CA ASP A 143 -26.58 -12.89 -13.25
C ASP A 143 -27.17 -13.11 -11.84
N GLY A 144 -26.98 -12.13 -10.94
CA GLY A 144 -27.51 -12.20 -9.57
C GLY A 144 -26.60 -12.87 -8.55
N GLU A 145 -25.42 -13.32 -8.97
CA GLU A 145 -24.41 -13.97 -8.12
C GLU A 145 -23.04 -13.29 -8.27
N TRP A 146 -22.09 -13.55 -7.37
CA TRP A 146 -20.73 -13.04 -7.53
C TRP A 146 -19.93 -13.85 -8.54
N ASP A 147 -19.26 -13.17 -9.49
CA ASP A 147 -18.38 -13.85 -10.44
C ASP A 147 -17.17 -14.48 -9.72
N ARG A 148 -16.65 -15.57 -10.29
CA ARG A 148 -15.47 -16.27 -9.79
C ARG A 148 -14.18 -15.48 -10.07
N GLN A 149 -14.15 -14.64 -11.09
CA GLN A 149 -12.93 -13.87 -11.41
C GLN A 149 -12.67 -12.79 -10.36
N ILE A 150 -11.61 -12.99 -9.57
CA ILE A 150 -11.09 -11.98 -8.64
C ILE A 150 -10.17 -11.03 -9.40
N TYR A 151 -10.35 -9.74 -9.18
CA TYR A 151 -9.48 -8.67 -9.65
C TYR A 151 -8.71 -8.10 -8.46
N THR A 152 -7.53 -7.54 -8.71
CA THR A 152 -6.70 -6.89 -7.70
C THR A 152 -6.22 -5.54 -8.22
N LYS A 153 -6.16 -4.56 -7.32
CA LYS A 153 -5.63 -3.22 -7.59
C LYS A 153 -4.74 -2.80 -6.42
N VAL A 154 -3.52 -2.35 -6.73
CA VAL A 154 -2.59 -1.82 -5.72
C VAL A 154 -3.16 -0.54 -5.11
N VAL A 155 -2.97 -0.39 -3.80
CA VAL A 155 -3.46 0.75 -3.01
C VAL A 155 -2.26 1.57 -2.54
N ILE A 156 -2.29 2.86 -2.82
CA ILE A 156 -1.40 3.85 -2.19
C ILE A 156 -2.22 4.60 -1.17
N CYS A 157 -1.82 4.55 0.11
CA CYS A 157 -2.50 5.31 1.15
C CYS A 157 -1.92 6.71 1.26
N LYS A 158 -2.80 7.70 1.37
CA LYS A 158 -2.45 9.10 1.60
C LYS A 158 -2.75 9.46 3.05
N TYR A 159 -1.71 9.76 3.80
CA TYR A 159 -1.79 10.19 5.18
C TYR A 159 -2.22 11.65 5.27
N ARG A 160 -3.08 11.92 6.25
CA ARG A 160 -3.42 13.28 6.71
C ARG A 160 -2.37 13.73 7.73
N PHE A 161 -2.35 15.03 8.03
CA PHE A 161 -1.42 15.65 8.97
C PHE A 161 -1.22 14.85 10.27
N ASN A 162 -2.29 14.49 10.99
CA ASN A 162 -2.15 13.77 12.28
C ASN A 162 -1.45 12.41 12.13
N THR A 163 -1.82 11.62 11.12
CA THR A 163 -1.16 10.34 10.83
C THR A 163 0.30 10.56 10.44
N PHE A 164 0.60 11.58 9.63
CA PHE A 164 1.97 11.93 9.28
C PHE A 164 2.81 12.29 10.50
N ILE A 165 2.25 13.06 11.45
CA ILE A 165 2.93 13.41 12.70
C ILE A 165 3.18 12.18 13.59
N ASP A 166 2.22 11.25 13.66
CA ASP A 166 2.41 9.98 14.37
C ASP A 166 3.57 9.16 13.77
N GLU A 167 3.63 9.07 12.45
CA GLU A 167 4.70 8.37 11.73
C GLU A 167 6.07 9.06 11.92
N LEU A 168 6.11 10.39 11.84
CA LEU A 168 7.31 11.20 12.10
C LEU A 168 7.87 10.96 13.51
N LYS A 169 6.99 10.84 14.51
CA LYS A 169 7.36 10.60 15.91
C LYS A 169 7.67 9.13 16.24
N SER A 170 7.34 8.19 15.35
CA SER A 170 7.44 6.75 15.63
C SER A 170 8.88 6.29 15.88
N GLY A 171 9.86 6.92 15.22
CA GLY A 171 11.24 6.46 15.18
C GLY A 171 11.43 5.13 14.44
N THR A 172 10.41 4.68 13.71
CA THR A 172 10.42 3.44 12.91
C THR A 172 10.01 3.63 11.46
N THR A 173 9.77 4.88 11.05
CA THR A 173 9.33 5.26 9.70
C THR A 173 10.27 6.29 9.11
N VAL A 174 10.84 6.00 7.95
CA VAL A 174 11.75 6.91 7.25
C VAL A 174 10.93 7.94 6.50
N ILE A 175 11.19 9.23 6.76
CA ILE A 175 10.45 10.33 6.14
C ILE A 175 11.29 10.91 5.00
N ILE A 176 10.75 10.84 3.78
CA ILE A 176 11.45 11.23 2.56
C ILE A 176 10.82 12.47 1.94
N ASN A 177 11.61 13.53 1.84
CA ASN A 177 11.29 14.67 1.01
C ASN A 177 11.67 14.36 -0.44
N ALA A 178 10.68 14.37 -1.32
CA ALA A 178 10.82 14.00 -2.72
C ALA A 178 11.17 15.16 -3.67
N LEU A 179 11.46 16.36 -3.16
CA LEU A 179 11.86 17.53 -3.96
C LEU A 179 13.34 17.50 -4.33
N PRO A 180 13.80 18.33 -5.30
CA PRO A 180 15.23 18.59 -5.50
C PRO A 180 15.90 19.12 -4.21
N ALA A 181 17.19 18.80 -4.03
CA ALA A 181 17.96 19.16 -2.84
C ALA A 181 17.96 20.66 -2.52
N GLU A 182 17.90 21.52 -3.54
CA GLU A 182 17.80 22.98 -3.36
C GLU A 182 16.55 23.38 -2.57
N TYR A 183 15.39 22.77 -2.86
CA TYR A 183 14.16 23.08 -2.14
C TYR A 183 14.18 22.53 -0.71
N PHE A 184 14.76 21.34 -0.53
CA PHE A 184 14.96 20.75 0.80
C PHE A 184 15.86 21.63 1.68
N ALA A 185 16.93 22.19 1.10
CA ALA A 185 17.84 23.09 1.80
C ALA A 185 17.15 24.41 2.23
N LYS A 186 16.19 24.89 1.43
CA LYS A 186 15.38 26.08 1.77
C LYS A 186 14.41 25.79 2.91
N ASP A 187 13.69 24.67 2.83
CA ASP A 187 12.78 24.23 3.90
C ASP A 187 12.47 22.73 3.81
N HIS A 188 12.35 22.08 4.96
CA HIS A 188 11.95 20.68 5.07
C HIS A 188 11.36 20.37 6.45
N VAL A 189 10.59 19.27 6.51
CA VAL A 189 10.12 18.72 7.78
C VAL A 189 11.34 18.24 8.57
N PRO A 190 11.55 18.67 9.83
CA PRO A 190 12.66 18.20 10.66
C PRO A 190 12.71 16.66 10.72
N ASN A 191 13.91 16.10 10.77
CA ASN A 191 14.15 14.65 10.75
C ASN A 191 13.61 13.91 9.50
N SER A 192 13.42 14.64 8.39
CA SER A 192 13.24 14.04 7.06
C SER A 192 14.52 14.10 6.25
N TYR A 193 14.61 13.27 5.21
CA TYR A 193 15.79 13.13 4.36
C TYR A 193 15.43 13.40 2.92
N ASN A 194 16.31 14.08 2.19
CA ASN A 194 16.09 14.35 0.78
C ASN A 194 16.42 13.14 -0.08
N LEU A 195 15.46 12.70 -0.89
CA LEU A 195 15.70 11.72 -1.94
C LEU A 195 14.79 12.03 -3.15
N PHE A 196 15.30 12.84 -4.06
CA PHE A 196 14.56 13.32 -5.23
C PHE A 196 14.12 12.16 -6.15
N HIS A 197 12.89 12.18 -6.64
CA HIS A 197 12.34 11.08 -7.46
C HIS A 197 13.19 10.75 -8.69
N LYS A 198 13.82 11.73 -9.35
CA LYS A 198 14.72 11.49 -10.50
C LYS A 198 16.02 10.80 -10.10
N THR A 199 16.47 11.01 -8.86
CA THR A 199 17.62 10.30 -8.29
C THR A 199 17.26 8.85 -8.04
N ILE A 200 16.12 8.58 -7.40
CA ILE A 200 15.61 7.22 -7.14
C ILE A 200 15.49 6.41 -8.45
N ALA A 201 14.96 7.02 -9.50
CA ALA A 201 14.82 6.38 -10.80
C ALA A 201 16.17 5.86 -11.35
N LYS A 202 17.24 6.64 -11.17
CA LYS A 202 18.60 6.35 -11.65
C LYS A 202 19.35 5.38 -10.74
N MET A 203 19.07 5.37 -9.44
CA MET A 203 19.73 4.47 -8.51
C MET A 203 19.39 3.00 -8.79
N SER A 204 20.40 2.15 -8.69
CA SER A 204 20.23 0.71 -8.59
C SER A 204 19.56 0.33 -7.26
N VAL A 205 19.04 -0.90 -7.19
CA VAL A 205 18.47 -1.44 -5.93
C VAL A 205 19.54 -1.48 -4.82
N LYS A 206 20.80 -1.78 -5.17
CA LYS A 206 21.90 -1.81 -4.21
C LYS A 206 22.19 -0.42 -3.64
N GLU A 207 22.31 0.60 -4.49
CA GLU A 207 22.54 1.98 -4.03
C GLU A 207 21.40 2.47 -3.13
N LEU A 208 20.14 2.12 -3.45
CA LEU A 208 19.01 2.45 -2.59
C LEU A 208 19.09 1.73 -1.24
N HIS A 209 19.41 0.44 -1.24
CA HIS A 209 19.59 -0.31 0.01
C HIS A 209 20.72 0.25 0.87
N ASP A 210 21.84 0.62 0.26
CA ASP A 210 22.98 1.21 0.96
C ASP A 210 22.57 2.57 1.55
N TRP A 211 21.93 3.43 0.76
CA TRP A 211 21.45 4.74 1.20
C TRP A 211 20.46 4.65 2.37
N PHE A 212 19.42 3.80 2.26
CA PHE A 212 18.48 3.59 3.38
C PHE A 212 19.18 2.95 4.58
N GLY A 213 20.12 2.04 4.36
CA GLY A 213 20.91 1.40 5.42
C GLY A 213 21.69 2.41 6.25
N GLU A 214 22.34 3.38 5.61
CA GLU A 214 23.07 4.45 6.28
C GLU A 214 22.13 5.37 7.08
N VAL A 215 21.06 5.87 6.47
CA VAL A 215 20.06 6.72 7.15
C VAL A 215 19.48 6.00 8.37
N ILE A 216 19.10 4.73 8.23
CA ILE A 216 18.50 3.94 9.30
C ILE A 216 19.49 3.67 10.43
N LYS A 217 20.73 3.34 10.11
CA LYS A 217 21.77 3.06 11.10
C LYS A 217 22.04 4.28 11.99
N ILE A 218 22.06 5.48 11.40
CA ILE A 218 22.38 6.71 12.12
C ILE A 218 21.17 7.23 12.90
N HIS A 219 19.98 7.24 12.28
CA HIS A 219 18.86 8.02 12.78
C HIS A 219 17.67 7.21 13.29
N TYR A 220 17.60 5.91 12.99
CA TYR A 220 16.46 5.05 13.33
C TYR A 220 16.89 3.78 14.08
N PRO A 221 17.42 3.89 15.31
CA PRO A 221 18.01 2.76 16.04
C PRO A 221 17.02 1.60 16.29
N LYS A 222 15.74 1.90 16.51
CA LYS A 222 14.69 0.89 16.64
C LYS A 222 14.52 0.09 15.34
N LEU A 223 14.46 0.77 14.21
CA LEU A 223 14.35 0.15 12.89
C LEU A 223 15.62 -0.63 12.53
N ALA A 224 16.80 -0.08 12.82
CA ALA A 224 18.08 -0.75 12.65
C ALA A 224 18.15 -2.07 13.44
N SER A 225 17.64 -2.08 14.68
CA SER A 225 17.53 -3.28 15.51
C SER A 225 16.66 -4.36 14.85
N HIS A 226 15.50 -3.99 14.30
CA HIS A 226 14.61 -4.92 13.59
C HIS A 226 15.24 -5.52 12.33
N LEU A 227 16.01 -4.72 11.57
CA LEU A 227 16.77 -5.20 10.41
C LEU A 227 17.89 -6.16 10.84
N LYS A 228 18.66 -5.80 11.86
CA LYS A 228 19.75 -6.64 12.40
C LYS A 228 19.22 -7.98 12.92
N SER A 229 18.07 -7.98 13.59
CA SER A 229 17.43 -9.19 14.10
C SER A 229 16.62 -9.95 13.03
N LYS A 230 16.66 -9.53 11.76
CA LYS A 230 15.89 -10.12 10.64
C LYS A 230 14.38 -10.20 10.88
N LYS A 231 13.83 -9.33 11.74
CA LYS A 231 12.38 -9.17 11.93
C LYS A 231 11.74 -8.40 10.78
N LEU A 232 12.55 -7.58 10.10
CA LEU A 232 12.22 -6.88 8.86
C LEU A 232 13.31 -7.11 7.84
N GLU A 233 12.93 -7.09 6.57
CA GLU A 233 13.86 -7.00 5.44
C GLU A 233 13.93 -5.55 4.93
N MET A 234 15.00 -5.18 4.23
CA MET A 234 15.23 -3.80 3.78
C MET A 234 14.06 -3.25 2.95
N TYR A 235 13.44 -4.07 2.11
CA TYR A 235 12.30 -3.66 1.30
C TYR A 235 11.00 -3.48 2.09
N GLU A 236 10.97 -3.87 3.37
CA GLU A 236 9.79 -3.83 4.27
C GLU A 236 9.78 -2.60 5.18
N ILE A 237 10.85 -1.80 5.17
CA ILE A 237 10.99 -0.63 6.03
C ILE A 237 9.83 0.35 5.77
N PRO A 238 9.17 0.90 6.80
CA PRO A 238 8.15 1.91 6.60
C PRO A 238 8.75 3.20 6.05
N ILE A 239 8.19 3.70 4.96
CA ILE A 239 8.60 4.94 4.30
C ILE A 239 7.35 5.82 4.10
N VAL A 240 7.48 7.10 4.43
CA VAL A 240 6.49 8.11 4.04
C VAL A 240 7.17 9.15 3.16
N THR A 241 6.65 9.32 1.95
CA THR A 241 7.11 10.36 1.01
C THR A 241 6.24 11.61 1.12
N TYR A 242 6.82 12.79 0.96
CA TYR A 242 6.07 14.06 0.88
C TYR A 242 6.74 15.03 -0.11
N CYS A 243 5.96 15.99 -0.59
CA CYS A 243 6.42 17.07 -1.49
C CYS A 243 6.03 18.45 -0.93
N ALA A 244 5.89 19.47 -1.77
CA ALA A 244 5.58 20.84 -1.39
C ALA A 244 4.15 20.97 -0.83
N HIS A 245 3.16 20.40 -1.54
CA HIS A 245 1.73 20.56 -1.28
C HIS A 245 0.92 19.53 -2.08
N GLU A 246 -0.41 19.48 -1.90
CA GLU A 246 -1.31 18.50 -2.51
C GLU A 246 -1.29 18.43 -4.04
N LYS A 247 -1.01 19.56 -4.71
CA LYS A 247 -0.87 19.61 -6.19
C LYS A 247 0.52 19.16 -6.69
N CYS A 248 1.49 18.92 -5.81
CA CYS A 248 2.79 18.44 -6.21
C CYS A 248 2.75 16.91 -6.38
N ASN A 249 3.31 16.40 -7.48
CA ASN A 249 3.36 14.97 -7.77
C ASN A 249 4.72 14.31 -7.47
N ALA A 250 5.72 15.04 -6.96
CA ALA A 250 7.06 14.48 -6.77
C ALA A 250 7.09 13.35 -5.73
N SER A 251 6.26 13.43 -4.68
CA SER A 251 6.08 12.37 -3.68
C SER A 251 5.49 11.11 -4.30
N GLU A 252 4.43 11.24 -5.08
CA GLU A 252 3.84 10.12 -5.82
C GLU A 252 4.86 9.49 -6.77
N LEU A 253 5.63 10.29 -7.51
CA LEU A 253 6.69 9.79 -8.39
C LEU A 253 7.79 9.05 -7.61
N ALA A 254 8.27 9.61 -6.50
CA ALA A 254 9.26 8.96 -5.64
C ALA A 254 8.74 7.62 -5.10
N LEU A 255 7.49 7.60 -4.62
CA LEU A 255 6.82 6.39 -4.15
C LEU A 255 6.77 5.33 -5.26
N LYS A 256 6.33 5.69 -6.47
CA LYS A 256 6.28 4.76 -7.61
C LYS A 256 7.65 4.21 -7.97
N GLU A 257 8.69 5.05 -7.97
CA GLU A 257 10.06 4.60 -8.24
C GLU A 257 10.57 3.64 -7.15
N LEU A 258 10.34 3.92 -5.87
CA LEU A 258 10.70 3.00 -4.79
C LEU A 258 9.97 1.66 -4.88
N MET A 259 8.67 1.67 -5.23
CA MET A 259 7.90 0.43 -5.42
C MET A 259 8.45 -0.40 -6.60
N LYS A 260 8.83 0.24 -7.72
CA LYS A 260 9.50 -0.46 -8.84
C LYS A 260 10.82 -1.11 -8.43
N LYS A 261 11.48 -0.57 -7.41
CA LYS A 261 12.74 -1.10 -6.85
C LYS A 261 12.50 -2.13 -5.73
N GLY A 262 11.24 -2.45 -5.43
CA GLY A 262 10.84 -3.54 -4.54
C GLY A 262 10.41 -3.11 -3.14
N PHE A 263 10.51 -1.83 -2.77
CA PHE A 263 10.05 -1.35 -1.46
C PHE A 263 8.53 -1.43 -1.39
N VAL A 264 7.99 -2.19 -0.42
CA VAL A 264 6.55 -2.49 -0.35
C VAL A 264 5.80 -1.65 0.67
N ASN A 265 6.49 -1.07 1.66
CA ASN A 265 5.89 -0.34 2.77
C ASN A 265 6.01 1.17 2.62
N ILE A 266 5.34 1.70 1.60
CA ILE A 266 5.42 3.12 1.25
C ILE A 266 4.04 3.75 1.29
N ASN A 267 3.96 4.93 1.88
CA ASN A 267 2.77 5.78 1.89
C ASN A 267 3.16 7.22 1.50
N GLU A 268 2.16 8.04 1.22
CA GLU A 268 2.34 9.44 0.85
C GLU A 268 1.71 10.35 1.92
N TYR A 269 2.37 11.44 2.29
CA TYR A 269 1.75 12.56 2.98
C TYR A 269 1.46 13.68 1.97
N GLY A 270 0.18 13.84 1.63
CA GLY A 270 -0.27 14.72 0.54
C GLY A 270 -0.21 16.22 0.87
N GLY A 271 -0.36 16.59 2.14
CA GLY A 271 -0.33 18.01 2.56
C GLY A 271 1.00 18.71 2.32
N GLY A 272 2.10 17.93 2.29
CA GLY A 272 3.43 18.43 2.01
C GLY A 272 3.97 19.39 3.08
N ILE A 273 5.11 20.03 2.77
CA ILE A 273 5.75 21.00 3.68
C ILE A 273 4.84 22.21 3.95
N MET A 274 4.00 22.62 2.99
CA MET A 274 3.10 23.76 3.18
C MET A 274 2.06 23.51 4.26
N GLU A 275 1.38 22.36 4.25
CA GLU A 275 0.45 22.01 5.35
C GLU A 275 1.22 21.86 6.67
N TYR A 276 2.40 21.22 6.64
CA TYR A 276 3.22 21.06 7.84
C TYR A 276 3.56 22.40 8.51
N ARG A 277 4.01 23.40 7.73
CA ARG A 277 4.37 24.73 8.23
C ARG A 277 3.17 25.55 8.67
N LYS A 278 2.02 25.37 8.02
CA LYS A 278 0.76 25.98 8.48
C LYS A 278 0.35 25.47 9.86
N MET A 279 0.56 24.17 10.11
CA MET A 279 0.16 23.52 11.36
C MET A 279 1.24 23.61 12.46
N ILE A 280 2.50 23.74 12.07
CA ILE A 280 3.68 23.92 12.95
C ILE A 280 4.50 25.09 12.40
N PRO A 281 4.09 26.33 12.71
CA PRO A 281 4.85 27.52 12.35
C PRO A 281 6.27 27.45 12.91
N VAL A 282 7.23 28.00 12.16
CA VAL A 282 8.57 28.27 12.69
C VAL A 282 8.50 29.70 13.22
N ASP A 283 8.81 29.87 14.50
CA ASP A 283 9.02 31.19 15.10
C ASP A 283 10.29 31.85 14.55
#